data_AF-A0A4V2APK8-F1
#
_entry.id   AF-A0A4V2APK8-F1
#
_cell.length_a   1.000
_cell.length_b   1.000
_cell.length_c   1.000
_cell.angle_alpha   90.00
_cell.angle_beta   90.00
_cell.angle_gamma   90.00
#
_symmetry.space_group_name_H-M   'P 1'
#
loop_
_entity.id
_entity.type
_entity.pdbx_description
1 polymer ?
#
loop_
_entity_poly.entity_id
_entity_poly.type
_entity_poly.pdbx_seq_one_letter_code
_entity_poly.pdbx_strand_id
1 'polypeptide(L)' 'ILNKHWKQHLASEYDEKDDVVRVKVKPTKVPHTERLQYFIEDGKNGKGKIAVAWEQVRVEMPFTIRK' A
#
# COMPACT_ATOMS: atom_id res chain seq x y z
N ILE A 1 -0.82 5.60 0.00
CA ILE A 1 -1.52 6.81 0.48
C ILE A 1 -2.94 6.39 0.83
N LEU A 2 -3.47 6.87 1.95
CA LEU A 2 -4.89 6.76 2.28
C LEU A 2 -5.49 8.16 2.26
N ASN A 3 -6.49 8.38 1.43
CA ASN A 3 -7.11 9.68 1.18
C ASN A 3 -8.56 9.68 1.71
N LYS A 4 -9.07 10.85 2.13
CA LYS A 4 -10.47 11.00 2.59
C LYS A 4 -11.48 10.64 1.50
N HIS A 5 -11.16 10.96 0.26
CA HIS A 5 -11.96 10.65 -0.92
C HIS A 5 -11.56 9.28 -1.47
N TRP A 6 -12.10 8.21 -0.90
CA TRP A 6 -11.79 6.85 -1.35
C TRP A 6 -12.56 6.43 -2.62
N LYS A 7 -13.69 7.09 -2.93
CA LYS A 7 -14.49 6.86 -4.15
C LYS A 7 -14.00 7.73 -5.32
N GLN A 8 -12.72 7.63 -5.65
CA GLN A 8 -12.14 8.39 -6.76
C GLN A 8 -12.17 7.59 -8.06
N HIS A 9 -12.43 8.27 -9.17
CA HIS A 9 -12.14 7.75 -10.49
C HIS A 9 -10.64 7.91 -10.77
N LEU A 10 -9.87 6.88 -10.42
CA LEU A 10 -8.40 6.90 -10.42
C LEU A 10 -7.85 8.04 -9.55
N ALA A 11 -6.96 8.88 -10.08
CA ALA A 11 -6.38 10.02 -9.37
C ALA A 11 -6.94 11.38 -9.84
N SER A 12 -8.07 11.39 -10.56
CA SER A 12 -8.60 12.62 -11.20
C SER A 12 -8.96 13.72 -10.19
N GLU A 13 -9.41 13.31 -9.00
CA GLU A 13 -9.81 14.20 -7.90
C GLU A 13 -8.78 14.16 -6.75
N TYR A 14 -7.56 13.73 -7.03
CA TYR A 14 -6.53 13.59 -6.01
C TYR A 14 -5.97 14.95 -5.60
N ASP A 15 -6.08 15.27 -4.30
CA ASP A 15 -5.41 16.40 -3.66
C ASP A 15 -4.66 15.91 -2.41
N GLU A 16 -3.38 16.24 -2.31
CA GLU A 16 -2.50 15.86 -1.20
C GLU A 16 -3.00 16.39 0.15
N LYS A 17 -3.71 17.53 0.17
CA LYS A 17 -4.27 18.09 1.40
C LYS A 17 -5.33 17.18 2.04
N ASP A 18 -5.91 16.28 1.24
CA ASP A 18 -6.95 15.35 1.66
C ASP A 18 -6.39 13.97 2.03
N ASP A 19 -5.06 13.80 2.00
CA ASP A 19 -4.40 12.61 2.51
C ASP A 19 -4.62 12.50 4.03
N VAL A 20 -5.21 11.38 4.46
CA VAL A 20 -5.33 11.01 5.88
C VAL A 20 -3.99 10.47 6.38
N VAL A 21 -3.33 9.65 5.56
CA VAL A 21 -2.02 9.06 5.87
C VAL A 21 -1.20 8.91 4.60
N ARG A 22 0.04 9.41 4.66
CA ARG A 22 1.07 9.18 3.64
C ARG A 22 2.29 8.54 4.29
N VAL A 23 2.64 7.34 3.83
CA VAL A 23 3.80 6.57 4.32
C VAL A 23 4.86 6.53 3.24
N LYS A 24 6.09 6.89 3.59
CA LYS A 24 7.27 6.68 2.73
C LYS A 24 7.73 5.24 2.91
N VAL A 25 7.85 4.52 1.80
CA VAL A 25 8.31 3.12 1.75
C VAL A 25 9.47 3.01 0.77
N LYS A 26 10.36 2.04 1.00
CA LYS A 26 11.47 1.76 0.09
C LYS A 26 11.02 0.70 -0.92
N PRO A 27 11.01 0.98 -2.23
CA PRO A 27 10.66 -0.01 -3.23
C PRO A 27 11.71 -1.12 -3.32
N THR A 28 11.28 -2.33 -3.63
CA THR A 28 12.14 -3.48 -3.93
C THR A 28 11.84 -3.99 -5.33
N LYS A 29 12.87 -4.53 -6.00
CA LYS A 29 12.73 -5.12 -7.33
C LYS A 29 12.23 -6.56 -7.21
N VAL A 30 11.23 -6.93 -8.01
CA VAL A 30 10.63 -8.28 -8.05
C VAL A 30 10.51 -8.78 -9.49
N PRO A 31 10.28 -10.09 -9.72
CA PRO A 31 9.93 -10.60 -11.05
C PRO A 31 8.72 -9.87 -11.63
N HIS A 32 8.65 -9.82 -12.97
CA HIS A 32 7.60 -9.11 -13.67
C HIS A 32 6.20 -9.69 -13.36
N THR A 33 5.26 -8.83 -12.98
CA THR A 33 3.84 -9.14 -12.85
C THR A 33 3.00 -8.16 -13.67
N GLU A 34 2.07 -8.68 -14.48
CA GLU A 34 1.26 -7.86 -15.38
C GLU A 34 0.15 -7.09 -14.65
N ARG A 35 -0.31 -7.61 -13.51
CA ARG A 35 -1.46 -7.07 -12.77
C ARG A 35 -1.00 -6.44 -11.46
N LEU A 36 -1.68 -5.38 -11.07
CA LEU A 36 -1.53 -4.81 -9.74
C LEU A 36 -2.05 -5.83 -8.71
N GLN A 37 -1.18 -6.27 -7.82
CA GLN A 37 -1.48 -7.28 -6.81
C GLN A 37 -1.35 -6.68 -5.40
N TYR A 38 -2.29 -7.03 -4.53
CA TYR A 38 -2.32 -6.65 -3.13
C TYR A 38 -2.13 -7.89 -2.26
N PHE A 39 -1.32 -7.76 -1.22
CA PHE A 39 -1.02 -8.85 -0.29
C PHE A 39 -1.22 -8.36 1.14
N ILE A 40 -1.85 -9.22 1.95
CA ILE A 40 -1.87 -9.12 3.39
C ILE A 40 -1.10 -10.32 3.92
N GLU A 41 0.06 -10.06 4.50
CA GLU A 41 0.95 -11.08 5.03
C GLU A 41 0.89 -11.04 6.57
N ASP A 42 0.30 -12.08 7.15
CA ASP A 42 0.19 -12.20 8.59
C ASP A 42 1.55 -12.56 9.21
N GLY A 43 1.89 -11.86 10.28
CA GLY A 43 3.02 -12.16 11.14
C GLY A 43 2.56 -12.64 12.51
N LYS A 44 3.53 -12.92 13.39
CA LYS A 44 3.25 -13.28 14.79
C LYS A 44 2.90 -12.05 15.62
N ASN A 45 2.11 -12.26 16.68
CA ASN A 45 1.79 -11.26 17.72
C ASN A 45 1.09 -10.01 17.19
N GLY A 46 0.12 -10.17 16.29
CA GLY A 46 -0.65 -9.05 15.74
C GLY A 46 0.15 -8.13 14.82
N LYS A 47 1.37 -8.52 14.43
CA LYS A 47 2.16 -7.82 13.41
C LYS A 47 1.88 -8.43 12.05
N GLY A 48 2.02 -7.64 11.01
CA GLY A 48 1.92 -8.13 9.64
C GLY A 48 2.47 -7.10 8.65
N LYS A 49 2.29 -7.38 7.36
CA LYS A 49 2.63 -6.46 6.28
C LYS A 49 1.51 -6.37 5.27
N ILE A 50 1.28 -5.16 4.77
CA ILE A 50 0.51 -4.93 3.55
C ILE A 50 1.53 -4.67 2.46
N ALA A 51 1.39 -5.35 1.32
CA ALA A 51 2.27 -5.14 0.19
C ALA A 51 1.50 -4.95 -1.12
N VAL A 52 2.10 -4.20 -2.02
CA VAL A 52 1.59 -3.96 -3.38
C VAL A 52 2.70 -4.26 -4.36
N ALA A 53 2.40 -5.01 -5.42
CA ALA A 53 3.34 -5.31 -6.49
C ALA A 53 2.71 -5.04 -7.86
N TRP A 54 3.48 -4.44 -8.76
CA TRP A 54 3.13 -4.22 -10.15
C TRP A 54 4.42 -4.12 -10.97
N GLU A 55 4.39 -4.63 -12.21
CA GLU A 55 5.55 -4.67 -13.10
C GLU A 55 6.74 -5.34 -12.39
N GLN A 56 7.85 -4.63 -12.15
CA GLN A 56 9.03 -5.15 -11.45
C GLN A 56 9.22 -4.52 -10.07
N VAL A 57 8.20 -3.85 -9.53
CA VAL A 57 8.29 -3.09 -8.29
C VAL A 57 7.35 -3.67 -7.24
N ARG A 58 7.87 -3.82 -6.02
CA ARG A 58 7.08 -4.12 -4.82
C ARG A 58 7.33 -3.07 -3.75
N VAL A 59 6.27 -2.70 -3.05
CA VAL A 59 6.34 -1.85 -1.86
C VAL A 59 5.65 -2.53 -0.68
N GLU A 60 6.22 -2.39 0.50
CA GLU A 60 5.74 -3.05 1.71
C GLU A 60 5.57 -2.02 2.84
N MET A 61 4.48 -2.16 3.59
CA MET A 61 4.17 -1.37 4.76
C MET A 61 3.85 -2.31 5.93
N PRO A 62 4.68 -2.33 7.00
CA PRO A 62 4.37 -3.12 8.19
C PRO A 62 3.19 -2.50 8.95
N PHE A 63 2.36 -3.36 9.56
CA PHE A 63 1.30 -2.94 10.47
C PHE A 63 1.36 -3.72 11.79
N THR A 64 0.73 -3.18 12.82
CA THR A 64 0.55 -3.86 14.11
C THR A 64 -0.85 -3.56 14.63
N ILE A 65 -1.58 -4.60 15.00
CA ILE A 65 -2.90 -4.51 15.62
C ILE A 65 -2.69 -4.43 17.13
N ARG A 66 -3.19 -3.36 17.75
CA ARG A 66 -3.29 -3.24 19.20
C ARG A 66 -4.75 -3.48 19.59
N LYS A 67 -4.95 -4.29 20.64
CA LYS A 67 -6.25 -4.42 21.30
C LYS A 67 -6.55 -3.18 22.12
#